data_AF-A0A231P4H7-F1
#
_entry.id   AF-A0A231P4H7-F1
#
_cell.length_a   1.000
_cell.length_b   1.000
_cell.length_c   1.000
_cell.angle_alpha   90.00
_cell.angle_beta   90.00
_cell.angle_gamma   90.00
#
_symmetry.space_group_name_H-M   'P 1'
#
loop_
_entity.id
_entity.type
_entity.pdbx_description
1 polymer ?
#
loop_
_entity_poly.entity_id
_entity_poly.type
_entity_poly.pdbx_seq_one_letter_code
_entity_poly.pdbx_strand_id
1 'polypeptide(L)'
;MMKKLYIWLVCLGVLCLAACDSGSKEEAPASSAKTEQAQPAPAAEGSAPAAEASASADTGNAPQEQGPPPTKEQIDEADALVAFYNTAASTLANPYFTQADVMMGNVRYYLHEWMLPPRPDGSDGKPLAARLAAPQGMFSEDEVRAMEQWVEDMRQSLDSMRADYRLLERYVKDQSIRDDGVKGKALAASIEKSYERFSAARSGYMGTVEARASSVEEVLLYGHPLKRQILDARRVFGLFSRTAGLLMSQKPDREALEQVMAKLDASLADAGRPPFPASPDVERAYREFLKQAAGFKEALARGLDEGFYNPVREELNNAAVGSRQAYNLFVREANPE
;
A
#
# COMPACT_ATOMS: atom_id res chain seq x y z
N MET A 1 -22.31 -24.34 -6.59
CA MET A 1 -20.88 -24.45 -6.28
C MET A 1 -20.37 -23.05 -5.98
N MET A 2 -20.01 -22.78 -4.73
CA MET A 2 -19.41 -21.49 -4.36
C MET A 2 -18.06 -21.37 -5.09
N LYS A 3 -17.91 -20.36 -5.95
CA LYS A 3 -16.61 -19.99 -6.50
C LYS A 3 -15.73 -19.60 -5.31
N LYS A 4 -14.67 -20.35 -5.05
CA LYS A 4 -13.66 -19.96 -4.06
C LYS A 4 -13.04 -18.64 -4.52
N LEU A 5 -13.08 -17.62 -3.67
CA LEU A 5 -12.45 -16.31 -3.82
C LEU A 5 -10.93 -16.57 -3.79
N TYR A 6 -10.32 -16.76 -4.96
CA TYR A 6 -8.87 -16.82 -5.09
C TYR A 6 -8.23 -15.45 -5.27
N ILE A 7 -8.99 -14.36 -5.03
CA ILE A 7 -8.44 -13.00 -4.96
C ILE A 7 -7.80 -12.81 -3.59
N TRP A 8 -6.70 -13.52 -3.40
CA TRP A 8 -5.68 -13.12 -2.45
C TRP A 8 -5.10 -11.80 -2.98
N LEU A 9 -5.70 -10.70 -2.56
CA LEU A 9 -5.18 -9.34 -2.68
C LEU A 9 -3.98 -9.19 -1.71
N VAL A 10 -3.05 -10.16 -1.73
CA VAL A 10 -1.96 -10.31 -0.76
C VAL A 10 -0.83 -9.34 -1.03
N CYS A 11 -0.79 -8.67 -2.18
CA CYS A 11 0.36 -7.83 -2.49
C CYS A 11 0.01 -6.51 -3.18
N LEU A 12 -1.05 -5.83 -2.72
CA LEU A 12 -0.92 -4.37 -2.71
C LEU A 12 0.33 -4.07 -1.87
N GLY A 13 1.30 -3.39 -2.47
CA GLY A 13 2.70 -3.41 -2.08
C GLY A 13 2.95 -3.20 -0.59
N VAL A 14 4.12 -3.64 -0.14
CA VAL A 14 4.69 -3.20 1.13
C VAL A 14 4.66 -1.66 1.13
N LEU A 15 3.65 -1.09 1.79
CA LEU A 15 3.56 0.33 2.09
C LEU A 15 4.59 0.59 3.18
N CYS A 16 5.87 0.61 2.81
CA CYS A 16 6.90 1.21 3.63
C CYS A 16 6.99 2.68 3.21
N LEU A 17 6.10 3.51 3.76
CA LEU A 17 6.41 4.93 3.89
C LEU A 17 7.64 5.01 4.79
N ALA A 18 8.81 5.22 4.18
CA ALA A 18 10.14 4.93 4.71
C ALA A 18 10.42 5.34 6.18
N ALA A 19 11.29 4.52 6.80
CA ALA A 19 12.30 4.82 7.81
C ALA A 19 11.86 5.66 9.02
N CYS A 20 11.56 4.97 10.11
CA CYS A 20 11.48 5.53 11.45
C CYS A 20 12.85 6.10 11.84
N ASP A 21 12.94 7.42 11.95
CA ASP A 21 14.05 8.10 12.62
C ASP A 21 13.67 8.33 14.08
N SER A 22 14.39 7.66 14.98
CA SER A 22 14.21 7.75 16.43
C SER A 22 15.15 8.81 16.98
N GLY A 23 14.71 10.05 17.03
CA GLY A 23 15.47 11.08 17.74
C GLY A 23 15.10 12.50 17.39
N SER A 24 14.08 13.05 18.01
CA SER A 24 14.01 14.52 18.18
C SER A 24 13.38 14.85 19.53
N LYS A 25 14.24 15.30 20.43
CA LYS A 25 13.85 16.03 21.64
C LYS A 25 13.29 17.39 21.24
N GLU A 26 12.12 17.66 21.80
CA GLU A 26 11.48 18.95 22.12
C GLU A 26 12.20 20.25 21.76
N GLU A 27 11.46 21.14 21.10
CA GLU A 27 11.19 22.46 21.68
C GLU A 27 9.67 22.73 21.62
N ALA A 28 9.02 22.76 22.79
CA ALA A 28 7.63 23.16 22.94
C ALA A 28 7.52 24.69 23.06
N PRO A 29 6.52 25.35 22.43
CA PRO A 29 6.12 26.66 22.85
C PRO A 29 5.00 26.57 23.92
N ALA A 30 5.36 27.12 25.07
CA ALA A 30 4.56 27.80 26.08
C ALA A 30 3.03 27.60 26.11
N SER A 31 2.63 27.04 27.26
CA SER A 31 1.33 27.19 27.92
C SER A 31 0.65 28.54 27.72
N SER A 32 -0.66 28.49 27.46
CA SER A 32 -1.63 29.46 27.98
C SER A 32 -2.89 28.71 28.37
N ALA A 33 -2.96 28.36 29.65
CA ALA A 33 -4.18 27.91 30.28
C ALA A 33 -5.26 29.00 30.21
N LYS A 34 -6.48 28.62 29.85
CA LYS A 34 -7.67 29.25 30.42
C LYS A 34 -8.72 28.20 30.74
N THR A 35 -8.81 27.94 32.03
CA THR A 35 -9.87 27.24 32.73
C THR A 35 -11.20 27.96 32.55
N GLU A 36 -12.27 27.24 32.21
CA GLU A 36 -13.59 27.55 32.76
C GLU A 36 -14.42 26.26 32.90
N GLN A 37 -14.92 26.04 34.12
CA GLN A 37 -15.66 24.87 34.60
C GLN A 37 -17.17 24.99 34.28
N ALA A 38 -17.79 23.82 34.02
CA ALA A 38 -19.09 23.27 34.50
C ALA A 38 -20.25 24.25 34.87
N GLN A 39 -21.55 24.06 34.57
CA GLN A 39 -22.51 22.91 34.52
C GLN A 39 -23.94 23.56 34.36
N PRO A 40 -25.12 22.89 34.45
CA PRO A 40 -25.62 21.56 34.01
C PRO A 40 -26.97 21.65 33.19
N ALA A 41 -27.56 20.47 32.90
CA ALA A 41 -28.79 20.20 32.14
C ALA A 41 -30.12 20.75 32.72
N PRO A 42 -31.28 20.51 32.04
CA PRO A 42 -32.07 19.35 32.46
C PRO A 42 -32.72 18.53 31.34
N ALA A 43 -33.14 17.33 31.76
CA ALA A 43 -33.83 16.28 31.02
C ALA A 43 -35.28 16.63 30.63
N ALA A 44 -35.79 15.93 29.61
CA ALA A 44 -37.19 15.58 29.52
C ALA A 44 -37.32 14.20 28.84
N GLU A 45 -37.82 13.25 29.63
CA GLU A 45 -38.31 11.93 29.25
C GLU A 45 -39.55 12.03 28.34
N GLY A 46 -39.82 10.99 27.54
CA GLY A 46 -41.13 10.87 26.90
C GLY A 46 -41.25 9.87 25.75
N SER A 47 -41.23 8.58 26.09
CA SER A 47 -42.13 7.52 25.59
C SER A 47 -42.27 7.23 24.09
N ALA A 48 -41.92 5.99 23.74
CA ALA A 48 -42.39 5.24 22.58
C ALA A 48 -43.93 5.14 22.51
N PRO A 49 -44.48 4.77 21.34
CA PRO A 49 -45.00 3.41 21.26
C PRO A 49 -44.65 2.66 19.97
N ALA A 50 -44.68 1.33 20.12
CA ALA A 50 -44.53 0.32 19.09
C ALA A 50 -45.64 0.38 18.01
N ALA A 51 -45.27 -0.03 16.79
CA ALA A 51 -46.21 -0.58 15.82
C ALA A 51 -45.51 -1.70 15.02
N GLU A 52 -46.10 -2.89 15.12
CA GLU A 52 -45.72 -4.10 14.42
C GLU A 52 -46.04 -4.04 12.92
N ALA A 53 -45.37 -4.94 12.20
CA ALA A 53 -45.76 -5.55 10.94
C ALA A 53 -45.74 -4.67 9.68
N SER A 54 -44.72 -4.89 8.86
CA SER A 54 -44.93 -5.49 7.54
C SER A 54 -43.61 -6.08 7.03
N ALA A 55 -43.54 -7.41 7.03
CA ALA A 55 -42.55 -8.17 6.30
C ALA A 55 -42.80 -7.94 4.80
N SER A 56 -42.10 -6.99 4.21
CA SER A 56 -41.86 -6.98 2.78
C SER A 56 -40.48 -7.57 2.59
N ALA A 57 -40.45 -8.82 2.13
CA ALA A 57 -39.26 -9.42 1.54
C ALA A 57 -38.91 -8.59 0.29
N ASP A 58 -38.18 -7.50 0.51
CA ASP A 58 -37.44 -6.84 -0.55
C ASP A 58 -36.27 -7.77 -0.86
N THR A 59 -36.51 -8.71 -1.78
CA THR A 59 -35.43 -9.44 -2.46
C THR A 59 -34.59 -8.38 -3.15
N GLY A 60 -33.59 -7.90 -2.41
CA GLY A 60 -32.69 -6.84 -2.84
C GLY A 60 -32.21 -7.12 -4.25
N ASN A 61 -32.45 -6.14 -5.12
CA ASN A 61 -31.90 -6.10 -6.47
C ASN A 61 -30.37 -6.24 -6.38
N ALA A 62 -29.89 -7.49 -6.45
CA ALA A 62 -28.53 -7.75 -6.88
C ALA A 62 -28.39 -7.10 -8.26
N PRO A 63 -27.33 -6.33 -8.52
CA PRO A 63 -27.08 -5.77 -9.85
C PRO A 63 -27.17 -6.92 -10.86
N GLN A 64 -28.15 -6.85 -11.77
CA GLN A 64 -28.25 -7.83 -12.85
C GLN A 64 -27.00 -7.67 -13.71
N GLU A 65 -26.13 -8.67 -13.69
CA GLU A 65 -24.98 -8.70 -14.59
C GLU A 65 -25.47 -8.72 -16.02
N GLN A 66 -25.13 -7.67 -16.76
CA GLN A 66 -25.51 -7.49 -18.14
C GLN A 66 -24.43 -8.14 -19.01
N GLY A 67 -24.69 -9.34 -19.50
CA GLY A 67 -23.84 -10.00 -20.49
C GLY A 67 -23.93 -11.53 -20.45
N PRO A 68 -23.38 -12.22 -21.45
CA PRO A 68 -23.12 -13.66 -21.33
C PRO A 68 -22.02 -13.89 -20.26
N PRO A 69 -22.06 -15.03 -19.55
CA PRO A 69 -20.98 -15.40 -18.64
C PRO A 69 -19.66 -15.57 -19.43
N PRO A 70 -18.51 -15.27 -18.81
CA PRO A 70 -17.21 -15.45 -19.45
C PRO A 70 -16.95 -16.93 -19.77
N THR A 71 -16.22 -17.17 -20.85
CA THR A 71 -15.82 -18.52 -21.25
C THR A 71 -14.77 -19.08 -20.28
N LYS A 72 -14.55 -20.40 -20.35
CA LYS A 72 -13.54 -21.04 -19.50
C LYS A 72 -12.13 -20.54 -19.83
N GLU A 73 -11.84 -20.30 -21.11
CA GLU A 73 -10.56 -19.73 -21.53
C GLU A 73 -10.35 -18.33 -20.95
N GLN A 74 -11.37 -17.48 -20.94
CA GLN A 74 -11.29 -16.14 -20.36
C GLN A 74 -11.04 -16.16 -18.85
N ILE A 75 -11.64 -17.12 -18.13
CA ILE A 75 -11.39 -17.31 -16.70
C ILE A 75 -9.95 -17.80 -16.46
N ASP A 76 -9.49 -18.77 -17.24
CA ASP A 76 -8.14 -19.34 -17.08
C ASP A 76 -7.04 -18.31 -17.39
N GLU A 77 -7.25 -17.47 -18.42
CA GLU A 77 -6.37 -16.34 -18.73
C GLU A 77 -6.36 -15.30 -17.60
N ALA A 78 -7.52 -14.97 -17.06
CA ALA A 78 -7.65 -14.02 -15.96
C ALA A 78 -6.98 -14.53 -14.66
N ASP A 79 -7.17 -15.82 -14.33
CA ASP A 79 -6.52 -16.47 -13.19
C ASP A 79 -4.99 -16.47 -13.36
N ALA A 80 -4.50 -16.74 -14.57
CA ALA A 80 -3.06 -16.73 -14.85
C ALA A 80 -2.44 -15.34 -14.70
N LEU A 81 -3.14 -14.28 -15.11
CA LEU A 81 -2.71 -12.89 -14.90
C LEU A 81 -2.61 -12.53 -13.41
N VAL A 82 -3.61 -12.91 -12.61
CA VAL A 82 -3.59 -12.68 -11.15
C VAL A 82 -2.48 -13.50 -10.49
N ALA A 83 -2.28 -14.75 -10.90
CA ALA A 83 -1.19 -15.59 -10.40
C ALA A 83 0.19 -14.99 -10.74
N PHE A 84 0.35 -14.43 -11.94
CA PHE A 84 1.57 -13.74 -12.33
C PHE A 84 1.79 -12.48 -11.49
N TYR A 85 0.76 -11.65 -11.27
CA TYR A 85 0.84 -10.49 -10.36
C TYR A 85 1.30 -10.89 -8.96
N ASN A 86 0.73 -11.94 -8.37
CA ASN A 86 1.13 -12.43 -7.05
C ASN A 86 2.58 -12.94 -7.03
N THR A 87 3.01 -13.62 -8.09
CA THR A 87 4.40 -14.08 -8.24
C THR A 87 5.36 -12.89 -8.35
N ALA A 88 5.01 -11.88 -9.14
CA ALA A 88 5.77 -10.66 -9.31
C ALA A 88 5.93 -9.91 -7.99
N ALA A 89 4.83 -9.69 -7.29
CA ALA A 89 4.83 -8.91 -6.06
C ALA A 89 5.56 -9.63 -4.92
N SER A 90 5.37 -10.94 -4.76
CA SER A 90 6.15 -11.74 -3.80
C SER A 90 7.63 -11.82 -4.16
N THR A 91 7.97 -11.85 -5.44
CA THR A 91 9.36 -11.79 -5.92
C THR A 91 10.00 -10.46 -5.57
N LEU A 92 9.31 -9.33 -5.77
CA LEU A 92 9.81 -8.00 -5.42
C LEU A 92 9.83 -7.71 -3.90
N ALA A 93 9.07 -8.47 -3.11
CA ALA A 93 9.17 -8.47 -1.66
C ALA A 93 10.35 -9.32 -1.13
N ASN A 94 11.05 -10.06 -1.99
CA ASN A 94 12.21 -10.85 -1.60
C ASN A 94 13.33 -9.94 -1.03
N PRO A 95 14.11 -10.41 -0.02
CA PRO A 95 15.26 -9.67 0.52
C PRO A 95 16.22 -9.10 -0.52
N TYR A 96 16.37 -9.75 -1.68
CA TYR A 96 17.18 -9.22 -2.77
C TYR A 96 16.67 -7.88 -3.30
N PHE A 97 15.37 -7.66 -3.44
CA PHE A 97 14.86 -6.38 -3.95
C PHE A 97 14.66 -5.36 -2.83
N THR A 98 14.25 -5.80 -1.63
CA THR A 98 14.02 -4.89 -0.48
C THR A 98 15.31 -4.36 0.15
N GLN A 99 16.48 -4.94 -0.16
CA GLN A 99 17.77 -4.40 0.30
C GLN A 99 18.02 -2.96 -0.17
N ALA A 100 17.40 -2.50 -1.27
CA ALA A 100 17.51 -1.11 -1.72
C ALA A 100 16.96 -0.16 -0.66
N ASP A 101 15.77 -0.46 -0.14
CA ASP A 101 15.12 0.32 0.92
C ASP A 101 15.95 0.29 2.22
N VAL A 102 16.52 -0.87 2.56
CA VAL A 102 17.41 -1.03 3.73
C VAL A 102 18.67 -0.18 3.59
N MET A 103 19.37 -0.25 2.45
CA MET A 103 20.57 0.56 2.21
C MET A 103 20.25 2.06 2.26
N MET A 104 19.12 2.49 1.69
CA MET A 104 18.71 3.89 1.75
C MET A 104 18.40 4.32 3.20
N GLY A 105 17.73 3.48 3.98
CA GLY A 105 17.51 3.70 5.41
C GLY A 105 18.83 3.87 6.18
N ASN A 106 19.79 2.97 5.95
CA ASN A 106 21.12 3.03 6.56
C ASN A 106 21.90 4.30 6.15
N VAL A 107 21.79 4.73 4.90
CA VAL A 107 22.44 5.96 4.42
C VAL A 107 21.83 7.20 5.09
N ARG A 108 20.51 7.25 5.25
CA ARG A 108 19.84 8.33 5.98
C ARG A 108 20.29 8.37 7.44
N TYR A 109 20.37 7.21 8.08
CA TYR A 109 20.89 7.09 9.44
C TYR A 109 22.34 7.56 9.54
N TYR A 110 23.20 7.18 8.58
CA TYR A 110 24.59 7.67 8.53
C TYR A 110 24.67 9.19 8.40
N LEU A 111 23.83 9.82 7.58
CA LEU A 111 23.82 11.28 7.43
C LEU A 111 23.43 12.02 8.72
N HIS A 112 22.71 11.36 9.63
CA HIS A 112 22.30 11.90 10.92
C HIS A 112 23.32 11.57 12.03
N GLU A 113 23.64 10.29 12.21
CA GLU A 113 24.39 9.77 13.35
C GLU A 113 25.88 9.53 13.05
N TRP A 114 26.32 9.71 11.80
CA TRP A 114 27.69 9.42 11.35
C TRP A 114 28.12 7.95 11.57
N MET A 115 27.15 7.08 11.80
CA MET A 115 27.31 5.65 11.97
C MET A 115 26.68 4.94 10.77
N LEU A 116 27.44 4.08 10.11
CA LEU A 116 26.93 3.30 8.98
C LEU A 116 26.71 1.84 9.40
N PRO A 117 25.46 1.36 9.44
CA PRO A 117 25.17 -0.05 9.65
C PRO A 117 25.80 -0.94 8.55
N PRO A 118 26.04 -2.23 8.80
CA PRO A 118 26.56 -3.12 7.78
C PRO A 118 25.60 -3.20 6.59
N ARG A 119 26.16 -3.31 5.38
CA ARG A 119 25.38 -3.57 4.18
C ARG A 119 24.61 -4.90 4.31
N PRO A 120 23.35 -4.97 3.86
CA PRO A 120 22.62 -6.23 3.79
C PRO A 120 23.33 -7.26 2.90
N ASP A 121 23.16 -8.54 3.24
CA ASP A 121 23.75 -9.65 2.50
C ASP A 121 23.24 -9.70 1.06
N GLY A 122 24.16 -10.03 0.15
CA GLY A 122 23.86 -10.09 -1.27
C GLY A 122 23.58 -11.51 -1.75
N SER A 123 22.32 -11.84 -2.00
CA SER A 123 21.95 -13.01 -2.80
C SER A 123 22.08 -12.72 -4.31
N ASP A 124 22.19 -13.77 -5.12
CA ASP A 124 22.10 -13.67 -6.58
C ASP A 124 20.66 -13.38 -7.01
N GLY A 125 20.46 -12.25 -7.68
CA GLY A 125 19.15 -11.82 -8.17
C GLY A 125 18.73 -12.44 -9.49
N LYS A 126 19.62 -13.14 -10.20
CA LYS A 126 19.29 -13.71 -11.53
C LYS A 126 18.08 -14.66 -11.50
N PRO A 127 17.96 -15.62 -10.55
CA PRO A 127 16.80 -16.49 -10.49
C PRO A 127 15.49 -15.74 -10.19
N LEU A 128 15.58 -14.63 -9.47
CA LEU A 128 14.43 -13.80 -9.12
C LEU A 128 14.00 -12.93 -10.31
N ALA A 129 14.94 -12.37 -11.06
CA ALA A 129 14.65 -11.61 -12.28
C ALA A 129 13.91 -12.46 -13.33
N ALA A 130 14.27 -13.74 -13.47
CA ALA A 130 13.57 -14.66 -14.37
C ALA A 130 12.09 -14.87 -14.00
N ARG A 131 11.71 -14.76 -12.71
CA ARG A 131 10.31 -14.84 -12.25
C ARG A 131 9.49 -13.59 -12.57
N LEU A 132 10.16 -12.50 -12.97
CA LEU A 132 9.54 -11.24 -13.38
C LEU A 132 9.36 -11.14 -14.90
N ALA A 133 9.75 -12.17 -15.66
CA ALA A 133 9.52 -12.20 -17.10
C ALA A 133 8.01 -12.30 -17.40
N ALA A 134 7.53 -11.44 -18.30
CA ALA A 134 6.14 -11.44 -18.71
C ALA A 134 5.77 -12.78 -19.38
N PRO A 135 4.66 -13.43 -19.00
CA PRO A 135 4.19 -14.62 -19.70
C PRO A 135 3.76 -14.30 -21.13
N GLN A 136 3.96 -15.25 -22.05
CA GLN A 136 3.60 -15.07 -23.45
C GLN A 136 2.10 -14.79 -23.63
N GLY A 137 1.77 -13.80 -24.46
CA GLY A 137 0.40 -13.47 -24.83
C GLY A 137 -0.40 -12.67 -23.79
N MET A 138 0.13 -12.45 -22.58
CA MET A 138 -0.59 -11.73 -21.51
C MET A 138 -0.37 -10.22 -21.50
N PHE A 139 0.68 -9.76 -22.17
CA PHE A 139 1.10 -8.36 -22.23
C PHE A 139 1.35 -7.96 -23.69
N SER A 140 1.18 -6.69 -24.01
CA SER A 140 1.57 -6.16 -25.33
C SER A 140 3.09 -6.17 -25.48
N GLU A 141 3.59 -6.15 -26.72
CA GLU A 141 5.04 -6.15 -26.97
C GLU A 141 5.75 -4.95 -26.32
N ASP A 142 5.09 -3.78 -26.29
CA ASP A 142 5.64 -2.59 -25.65
C ASP A 142 5.66 -2.72 -24.12
N GLU A 143 4.64 -3.34 -23.52
CA GLU A 143 4.62 -3.63 -22.08
C GLU A 143 5.70 -4.64 -21.71
N VAL A 144 5.88 -5.71 -22.49
CA VAL A 144 6.94 -6.71 -22.28
C VAL A 144 8.31 -6.04 -22.30
N ARG A 145 8.59 -5.21 -23.32
CA ARG A 145 9.86 -4.48 -23.43
C ARG A 145 10.08 -3.54 -22.25
N ALA A 146 9.05 -2.82 -21.83
CA ALA A 146 9.15 -1.93 -20.66
C ALA A 146 9.41 -2.71 -19.37
N MET A 147 8.71 -3.83 -19.18
CA MET A 147 8.91 -4.73 -18.03
C MET A 147 10.33 -5.29 -17.97
N GLU A 148 10.88 -5.76 -19.09
CA GLU A 148 12.26 -6.20 -19.18
C GLU A 148 13.25 -5.08 -18.81
N GLN A 149 13.02 -3.87 -19.34
CA GLN A 149 13.85 -2.71 -19.03
C GLN A 149 13.80 -2.36 -17.54
N TRP A 150 12.62 -2.33 -16.91
CA TRP A 150 12.51 -2.04 -15.48
C TRP A 150 13.19 -3.09 -14.61
N VAL A 151 13.13 -4.37 -14.97
CA VAL A 151 13.86 -5.44 -14.26
C VAL A 151 15.36 -5.23 -14.33
N GLU A 152 15.88 -4.84 -15.50
CA GLU A 152 17.29 -4.54 -15.66
C GLU A 152 17.70 -3.25 -14.93
N ASP A 153 16.89 -2.19 -15.00
CA ASP A 153 17.12 -0.94 -14.26
C ASP A 153 17.17 -1.17 -12.75
N MET A 154 16.28 -2.02 -12.22
CA MET A 154 16.31 -2.42 -10.81
C MET A 154 17.62 -3.15 -10.46
N ARG A 155 18.06 -4.10 -11.28
CA ARG A 155 19.31 -4.84 -11.07
C ARG A 155 20.53 -3.91 -11.11
N GLN A 156 20.64 -3.09 -12.14
CA GLN A 156 21.77 -2.17 -12.31
C GLN A 156 21.84 -1.16 -11.17
N SER A 157 20.68 -0.61 -10.78
CA SER A 157 20.60 0.33 -9.66
C SER A 157 21.02 -0.33 -8.34
N LEU A 158 20.59 -1.57 -8.08
CA LEU A 158 21.04 -2.32 -6.90
C LEU A 158 22.56 -2.58 -6.90
N ASP A 159 23.13 -2.92 -8.05
CA ASP A 159 24.57 -3.15 -8.17
C ASP A 159 25.36 -1.86 -7.96
N SER A 160 24.90 -0.73 -8.49
CA SER A 160 25.46 0.61 -8.23
C SER A 160 25.36 0.99 -6.76
N MET A 161 24.18 0.85 -6.13
CA MET A 161 24.00 1.12 -4.70
C MET A 161 24.96 0.28 -3.86
N ARG A 162 25.08 -1.02 -4.15
CA ARG A 162 26.00 -1.93 -3.44
C ARG A 162 27.46 -1.52 -3.60
N ALA A 163 27.84 -1.02 -4.78
CA ALA A 163 29.20 -0.55 -5.04
C ALA A 163 29.50 0.72 -4.23
N ASP A 164 28.62 1.73 -4.30
CA ASP A 164 28.78 2.99 -3.59
C ASP A 164 28.71 2.80 -2.07
N TYR A 165 27.84 1.92 -1.58
CA TYR A 165 27.77 1.57 -0.17
C TYR A 165 29.08 0.95 0.34
N ARG A 166 29.74 0.09 -0.46
CA ARG A 166 31.06 -0.45 -0.10
C ARG A 166 32.13 0.65 -0.03
N LEU A 167 32.05 1.65 -0.91
CA LEU A 167 32.96 2.80 -0.86
C LEU A 167 32.71 3.63 0.41
N LEU A 168 31.44 3.83 0.78
CA LEU A 168 31.07 4.52 2.01
C LEU A 168 31.50 3.75 3.26
N GLU A 169 31.30 2.42 3.31
CA GLU A 169 31.79 1.57 4.39
C GLU A 169 33.32 1.68 4.58
N ARG A 170 34.08 1.69 3.48
CA ARG A 170 35.54 1.87 3.53
C ARG A 170 35.91 3.25 4.03
N TYR A 171 35.21 4.28 3.57
CA TYR A 171 35.43 5.66 4.00
C TYR A 171 35.20 5.84 5.50
N VAL A 172 34.06 5.38 6.02
CA VAL A 172 33.68 5.52 7.43
C VAL A 172 34.61 4.73 8.36
N LYS A 173 35.15 3.59 7.90
CA LYS A 173 36.09 2.76 8.69
C LYS A 173 37.53 3.25 8.65
N ASP A 174 37.87 4.17 7.74
CA ASP A 174 39.24 4.65 7.58
C ASP A 174 39.59 5.69 8.66
N GLN A 175 40.20 5.21 9.74
CA GLN A 175 40.64 6.04 10.86
C GLN A 175 41.77 7.02 10.49
N SER A 176 42.38 6.90 9.31
CA SER A 176 43.42 7.83 8.85
C SER A 176 42.85 9.11 8.23
N ILE A 177 41.56 9.14 7.91
CA ILE A 177 40.88 10.28 7.30
C ILE A 177 40.36 11.21 8.39
N ARG A 178 40.65 12.51 8.26
CA ARG A 178 39.91 13.54 8.98
C ARG A 178 38.62 13.81 8.23
N ASP A 179 37.55 13.16 8.64
CA ASP A 179 36.24 13.26 7.98
C ASP A 179 35.66 14.68 8.15
N ASP A 180 35.49 15.39 7.03
CA ASP A 180 34.83 16.70 6.93
C ASP A 180 33.36 16.58 6.48
N GLY A 181 32.88 15.35 6.30
CA GLY A 181 31.55 14.99 5.83
C GLY A 181 31.31 15.19 4.33
N VAL A 182 32.24 15.81 3.59
CA VAL A 182 32.01 16.15 2.17
C VAL A 182 31.95 14.88 1.33
N LYS A 183 32.94 13.99 1.48
CA LYS A 183 33.02 12.74 0.71
C LYS A 183 31.91 11.76 1.12
N GLY A 184 31.61 11.68 2.42
CA GLY A 184 30.49 10.88 2.93
C GLY A 184 29.14 11.30 2.32
N LYS A 185 28.85 12.61 2.32
CA LYS A 185 27.64 13.18 1.70
C LYS A 185 27.59 12.94 0.19
N ALA A 186 28.71 13.04 -0.52
CA ALA A 186 28.76 12.78 -1.96
C ALA A 186 28.43 11.30 -2.29
N LEU A 187 28.98 10.35 -1.51
CA LEU A 187 28.66 8.93 -1.65
C LEU A 187 27.20 8.63 -1.30
N ALA A 188 26.68 9.23 -0.22
CA ALA A 188 25.28 9.13 0.17
C ALA A 188 24.33 9.61 -0.95
N ALA A 189 24.64 10.75 -1.57
CA ALA A 189 23.86 11.29 -2.69
C ALA A 189 23.91 10.39 -3.94
N SER A 190 25.05 9.71 -4.20
CA SER A 190 25.14 8.72 -5.30
C SER A 190 24.26 7.50 -5.06
N ILE A 191 24.21 7.02 -3.80
CA ILE A 191 23.33 5.92 -3.39
C ILE A 191 21.86 6.34 -3.52
N GLU A 192 21.51 7.55 -3.07
CA GLU A 192 20.15 8.10 -3.21
C GLU A 192 19.70 8.18 -4.67
N LYS A 193 20.56 8.68 -5.56
CA LYS A 193 20.26 8.75 -7.00
C LYS A 193 20.01 7.36 -7.62
N SER A 194 20.79 6.37 -7.21
CA SER A 194 20.58 4.98 -7.66
C SER A 194 19.29 4.40 -7.05
N TYR A 195 18.96 4.73 -5.81
CA TYR A 195 17.71 4.34 -5.16
C TYR A 195 16.48 4.92 -5.86
N GLU A 196 16.51 6.19 -6.26
CA GLU A 196 15.41 6.82 -7.00
C GLU A 196 15.11 6.09 -8.31
N ARG A 197 16.16 5.71 -9.06
CA ARG A 197 16.01 4.89 -10.28
C ARG A 197 15.43 3.52 -10.00
N PHE A 198 15.94 2.85 -8.97
CA PHE A 198 15.41 1.57 -8.51
C PHE A 198 13.93 1.66 -8.16
N SER A 199 13.55 2.65 -7.35
CA SER A 199 12.18 2.84 -6.86
C SER A 199 11.23 3.18 -8.00
N ALA A 200 11.65 4.02 -8.94
CA ALA A 200 10.89 4.33 -10.15
C ALA A 200 10.67 3.09 -11.03
N ALA A 201 11.72 2.29 -11.27
CA ALA A 201 11.62 1.07 -12.05
C ALA A 201 10.71 0.03 -11.38
N ARG A 202 10.86 -0.18 -10.07
CA ARG A 202 9.98 -1.06 -9.27
C ARG A 202 8.52 -0.62 -9.37
N SER A 203 8.27 0.68 -9.27
CA SER A 203 6.92 1.26 -9.35
C SER A 203 6.32 1.13 -10.75
N GLY A 204 7.08 1.40 -11.80
CA GLY A 204 6.63 1.25 -13.19
C GLY A 204 6.30 -0.20 -13.55
N TYR A 205 7.16 -1.13 -13.14
CA TYR A 205 6.92 -2.57 -13.29
C TYR A 205 5.64 -2.99 -12.58
N MET A 206 5.50 -2.68 -11.29
CA MET A 206 4.32 -3.08 -10.52
C MET A 206 3.04 -2.42 -11.03
N GLY A 207 3.09 -1.15 -11.45
CA GLY A 207 1.94 -0.46 -12.03
C GLY A 207 1.42 -1.14 -13.29
N THR A 208 2.32 -1.64 -14.16
CA THR A 208 1.93 -2.36 -15.38
C THR A 208 1.29 -3.72 -15.06
N VAL A 209 1.92 -4.51 -14.19
CA VAL A 209 1.40 -5.84 -13.82
C VAL A 209 0.07 -5.72 -13.05
N GLU A 210 -0.03 -4.74 -12.15
CA GLU A 210 -1.27 -4.44 -11.43
C GLU A 210 -2.38 -4.01 -12.39
N ALA A 211 -2.10 -3.11 -13.35
CA ALA A 211 -3.10 -2.67 -14.33
C ALA A 211 -3.64 -3.84 -15.17
N ARG A 212 -2.79 -4.80 -15.55
CA ARG A 212 -3.22 -6.00 -16.28
C ARG A 212 -4.04 -6.95 -15.44
N ALA A 213 -3.58 -7.29 -14.23
CA ALA A 213 -4.39 -8.09 -13.29
C ALA A 213 -5.71 -7.38 -12.95
N SER A 214 -5.72 -6.04 -12.97
CA SER A 214 -6.91 -5.24 -12.75
C SER A 214 -7.93 -5.34 -13.86
N SER A 215 -7.48 -5.38 -15.10
CA SER A 215 -8.36 -5.41 -16.27
C SER A 215 -9.24 -6.66 -16.35
N VAL A 216 -8.84 -7.75 -15.70
CA VAL A 216 -9.53 -9.04 -15.74
C VAL A 216 -10.29 -9.37 -14.45
N GLU A 217 -10.24 -8.49 -13.47
CA GLU A 217 -10.88 -8.74 -12.17
C GLU A 217 -12.41 -8.86 -12.30
N GLU A 218 -13.02 -8.07 -13.19
CA GLU A 218 -14.46 -8.17 -13.47
C GLU A 218 -14.87 -9.52 -14.08
N VAL A 219 -13.97 -10.15 -14.85
CA VAL A 219 -14.18 -11.50 -15.42
C VAL A 219 -14.22 -12.53 -14.30
N LEU A 220 -13.24 -12.47 -13.39
CA LEU A 220 -13.15 -13.39 -12.25
C LEU A 220 -14.32 -13.22 -11.27
N LEU A 221 -14.76 -11.98 -11.10
CA LEU A 221 -15.87 -11.63 -10.22
C LEU A 221 -17.25 -11.80 -10.86
N TYR A 222 -17.34 -12.30 -12.10
CA TYR A 222 -18.62 -12.52 -12.75
C TYR A 222 -19.49 -13.49 -11.93
N GLY A 223 -20.67 -13.04 -11.55
CA GLY A 223 -21.67 -13.71 -10.73
C GLY A 223 -21.37 -13.71 -9.24
N HIS A 224 -20.32 -13.00 -8.81
CA HIS A 224 -19.87 -13.06 -7.42
C HIS A 224 -20.74 -12.16 -6.52
N PRO A 225 -21.36 -12.67 -5.45
CA PRO A 225 -22.25 -11.88 -4.60
C PRO A 225 -21.53 -10.69 -3.94
N LEU A 226 -20.23 -10.84 -3.66
CA LEU A 226 -19.39 -9.78 -3.06
C LEU A 226 -18.59 -8.98 -4.09
N LYS A 227 -18.92 -9.04 -5.39
CA LYS A 227 -18.17 -8.32 -6.46
C LYS A 227 -17.95 -6.85 -6.10
N ARG A 228 -19.01 -6.16 -5.67
CA ARG A 228 -18.95 -4.75 -5.29
C ARG A 228 -17.96 -4.50 -4.15
N GLN A 229 -18.05 -5.26 -3.06
CA GLN A 229 -17.20 -5.13 -1.89
C GLN A 229 -15.71 -5.35 -2.22
N ILE A 230 -15.41 -6.32 -3.09
CA ILE A 230 -14.03 -6.61 -3.51
C ILE A 230 -13.47 -5.45 -4.34
N LEU A 231 -14.24 -4.95 -5.31
CA LEU A 231 -13.84 -3.81 -6.16
C LEU A 231 -13.67 -2.52 -5.36
N ASP A 232 -14.55 -2.28 -4.38
CA ASP A 232 -14.47 -1.11 -3.50
C ASP A 232 -13.25 -1.18 -2.58
N ALA A 233 -12.97 -2.34 -1.98
CA ALA A 233 -11.77 -2.53 -1.16
C ALA A 233 -10.49 -2.29 -1.96
N ARG A 234 -10.45 -2.78 -3.21
CA ARG A 234 -9.32 -2.51 -4.10
C ARG A 234 -9.17 -1.02 -4.39
N ARG A 235 -10.26 -0.30 -4.68
CA ARG A 235 -10.21 1.14 -4.93
C ARG A 235 -9.60 1.88 -3.73
N VAL A 236 -9.99 1.50 -2.51
CA VAL A 236 -9.43 2.04 -1.26
C VAL A 236 -7.93 1.76 -1.15
N PHE A 237 -7.49 0.51 -1.36
CA PHE A 237 -6.07 0.20 -1.29
C PHE A 237 -5.24 0.87 -2.40
N GLY A 238 -5.79 1.03 -3.60
CA GLY A 238 -5.14 1.80 -4.68
C GLY A 238 -4.88 3.25 -4.28
N LEU A 239 -5.77 3.85 -3.48
CA LEU A 239 -5.57 5.18 -2.91
C LEU A 239 -4.46 5.19 -1.85
N PHE A 240 -4.30 4.14 -1.04
CA PHE A 240 -3.17 4.03 -0.11
C PHE A 240 -1.83 3.99 -0.84
N SER A 241 -1.74 3.18 -1.90
CA SER A 241 -0.54 3.11 -2.75
C SER A 241 -0.22 4.45 -3.41
N ARG A 242 -1.23 5.17 -3.88
CA ARG A 242 -1.05 6.52 -4.43
C ARG A 242 -0.56 7.51 -3.38
N THR A 243 -1.11 7.48 -2.17
CA THR A 243 -0.60 8.29 -1.05
C THR A 243 0.87 7.98 -0.79
N ALA A 244 1.26 6.70 -0.79
CA ALA A 244 2.65 6.36 -0.58
C ALA A 244 3.59 6.83 -1.68
N GLY A 245 3.17 6.73 -2.95
CA GLY A 245 3.91 7.31 -4.07
C GLY A 245 4.18 8.81 -3.88
N LEU A 246 3.16 9.56 -3.45
CA LEU A 246 3.26 11.01 -3.24
C LEU A 246 4.15 11.38 -2.04
N LEU A 247 4.14 10.57 -0.98
CA LEU A 247 4.92 10.80 0.24
C LEU A 247 6.39 10.35 0.15
N MET A 248 6.79 9.67 -0.93
CA MET A 248 8.19 9.35 -1.20
C MET A 248 9.01 10.59 -1.61
N SER A 249 8.37 11.62 -2.16
CA SER A 249 9.04 12.89 -2.50
C SER A 249 9.49 13.62 -1.23
N GLN A 250 10.67 14.24 -1.26
CA GLN A 250 11.14 15.13 -0.19
C GLN A 250 10.18 16.33 0.01
N LYS A 251 9.50 16.75 -1.05
CA LYS A 251 8.42 17.74 -1.00
C LYS A 251 7.15 17.10 -1.58
N PRO A 252 6.30 16.49 -0.74
CA PRO A 252 5.05 15.89 -1.20
C PRO A 252 4.14 16.93 -1.86
N ASP A 253 3.49 16.52 -2.95
CA ASP A 253 2.49 17.35 -3.63
C ASP A 253 1.21 17.39 -2.79
N ARG A 254 0.97 18.52 -2.14
CA ARG A 254 -0.17 18.74 -1.25
C ARG A 254 -1.50 18.64 -2.00
N GLU A 255 -1.60 19.23 -3.20
CA GLU A 255 -2.84 19.21 -3.98
C GLU A 255 -3.19 17.79 -4.40
N ALA A 256 -2.19 17.02 -4.85
CA ALA A 256 -2.39 15.61 -5.19
C ALA A 256 -2.82 14.77 -3.97
N LEU A 257 -2.31 15.06 -2.78
CA LEU A 257 -2.70 14.39 -1.54
C LEU A 257 -4.13 14.77 -1.09
N GLU A 258 -4.52 16.03 -1.22
CA GLU A 258 -5.90 16.49 -0.96
C GLU A 258 -6.91 15.82 -1.92
N GLN A 259 -6.54 15.65 -3.20
CA GLN A 259 -7.36 14.89 -4.15
C GLN A 259 -7.49 13.41 -3.75
N VAL A 260 -6.43 12.80 -3.20
CA VAL A 260 -6.50 11.43 -2.68
C VAL A 260 -7.43 11.35 -1.47
N MET A 261 -7.35 12.31 -0.54
CA MET A 261 -8.22 12.39 0.63
C MET A 261 -9.70 12.46 0.22
N ALA A 262 -10.06 13.34 -0.74
CA ALA A 262 -11.43 13.45 -1.23
C ALA A 262 -11.93 12.16 -1.88
N LYS A 263 -11.08 11.49 -2.68
CA LYS A 263 -11.42 10.20 -3.30
C LYS A 263 -11.56 9.08 -2.28
N LEU A 264 -10.76 9.10 -1.21
CA LEU A 264 -10.83 8.12 -0.14
C LEU A 264 -12.13 8.28 0.65
N ASP A 265 -12.52 9.51 0.97
CA ASP A 265 -13.79 9.80 1.62
C ASP A 265 -14.99 9.30 0.79
N ALA A 266 -15.02 9.64 -0.50
CA ALA A 266 -16.07 9.18 -1.41
C ALA A 266 -16.10 7.65 -1.56
N SER A 267 -14.94 7.01 -1.65
CA SER A 267 -14.84 5.55 -1.80
C SER A 267 -15.32 4.82 -0.54
N LEU A 268 -14.96 5.31 0.66
CA LEU A 268 -15.42 4.73 1.92
C LEU A 268 -16.93 4.90 2.12
N ALA A 269 -17.46 6.08 1.77
CA ALA A 269 -18.89 6.35 1.85
C ALA A 269 -19.69 5.42 0.92
N ASP A 270 -19.22 5.21 -0.32
CA ASP A 270 -19.88 4.34 -1.28
C ASP A 270 -19.79 2.85 -0.87
N ALA A 271 -18.59 2.42 -0.46
CA ALA A 271 -18.31 1.05 -0.03
C ALA A 271 -19.15 0.61 1.18
N GLY A 272 -19.52 1.54 2.06
CA GLY A 272 -20.32 1.28 3.27
C GLY A 272 -21.82 1.15 3.06
N ARG A 273 -22.33 1.43 1.84
CA ARG A 273 -23.78 1.45 1.56
C ARG A 273 -24.38 0.05 1.47
N PRO A 274 -25.60 -0.20 1.98
CA PRO A 274 -26.32 -1.44 1.72
C PRO A 274 -26.69 -1.59 0.23
N PRO A 275 -27.10 -2.80 -0.23
CA PRO A 275 -27.17 -4.06 0.52
C PRO A 275 -25.82 -4.79 0.62
N PHE A 276 -25.61 -5.54 1.70
CA PHE A 276 -24.51 -6.49 1.84
C PHE A 276 -25.06 -7.91 1.69
N PRO A 277 -24.90 -8.56 0.52
CA PRO A 277 -25.44 -9.90 0.28
C PRO A 277 -24.51 -10.97 0.86
N ALA A 278 -24.26 -10.93 2.17
CA ALA A 278 -23.31 -11.78 2.87
C ALA A 278 -23.86 -12.25 4.23
N SER A 279 -23.18 -13.22 4.85
CA SER A 279 -23.47 -13.55 6.25
C SER A 279 -23.09 -12.37 7.17
N PRO A 280 -23.68 -12.27 8.38
CA PRO A 280 -23.33 -11.23 9.34
C PRO A 280 -21.84 -11.17 9.67
N ASP A 281 -21.14 -12.31 9.69
CA ASP A 281 -19.70 -12.38 9.96
C ASP A 281 -18.86 -11.81 8.82
N VAL A 282 -19.21 -12.12 7.57
CA VAL A 282 -18.55 -11.57 6.39
C VAL A 282 -18.78 -10.05 6.31
N GLU A 283 -20.01 -9.60 6.55
CA GLU A 283 -20.32 -8.16 6.59
C GLU A 283 -19.54 -7.47 7.71
N ARG A 284 -19.49 -8.04 8.91
CA ARG A 284 -18.74 -7.50 10.05
C ARG A 284 -17.25 -7.36 9.73
N ALA A 285 -16.63 -8.38 9.13
CA ALA A 285 -15.23 -8.33 8.73
C ALA A 285 -14.97 -7.24 7.67
N TYR A 286 -15.87 -7.08 6.69
CA TYR A 286 -15.77 -6.02 5.69
C TYR A 286 -15.91 -4.62 6.32
N ARG A 287 -16.84 -4.45 7.26
CA ARG A 287 -17.02 -3.18 7.99
C ARG A 287 -15.81 -2.84 8.85
N GLU A 288 -15.14 -3.83 9.45
CA GLU A 288 -13.88 -3.61 10.16
C GLU A 288 -12.78 -3.14 9.20
N PHE A 289 -12.70 -3.70 7.99
CA PHE A 289 -11.81 -3.19 6.95
C PHE A 289 -12.06 -1.70 6.64
N LEU A 290 -13.32 -1.30 6.42
CA LEU A 290 -13.68 0.10 6.16
C LEU A 290 -13.33 1.02 7.33
N LYS A 291 -13.52 0.55 8.57
CA LYS A 291 -13.17 1.30 9.78
C LYS A 291 -11.66 1.55 9.86
N GLN A 292 -10.85 0.53 9.63
CA GLN A 292 -9.39 0.68 9.60
C GLN A 292 -8.94 1.60 8.46
N ALA A 293 -9.59 1.52 7.30
CA ALA A 293 -9.33 2.43 6.18
C ALA A 293 -9.73 3.89 6.47
N ALA A 294 -10.78 4.12 7.27
CA ALA A 294 -11.11 5.45 7.77
C ALA A 294 -10.03 6.00 8.70
N GLY A 295 -9.39 5.16 9.52
CA GLY A 295 -8.21 5.56 10.32
C GLY A 295 -7.04 6.04 9.46
N PHE A 296 -6.82 5.41 8.29
CA PHE A 296 -5.82 5.90 7.33
C PHE A 296 -6.17 7.29 6.79
N LYS A 297 -7.46 7.54 6.49
CA LYS A 297 -7.95 8.86 6.06
C LYS A 297 -7.69 9.92 7.13
N GLU A 298 -7.95 9.60 8.40
CA GLU A 298 -7.73 10.50 9.53
C GLU A 298 -6.24 10.85 9.70
N ALA A 299 -5.36 9.85 9.62
CA ALA A 299 -3.91 10.08 9.67
C ALA A 299 -3.41 10.90 8.47
N LEU A 300 -3.99 10.70 7.27
CA LEU A 300 -3.69 11.50 6.08
C LEU A 300 -4.10 12.96 6.26
N ALA A 301 -5.31 13.21 6.79
CA ALA A 301 -5.78 14.56 7.08
C ALA A 301 -4.86 15.25 8.10
N ARG A 302 -4.48 14.56 9.17
CA ARG A 302 -3.51 15.10 10.14
C ARG A 302 -2.17 15.43 9.49
N GLY A 303 -1.67 14.58 8.59
CA GLY A 303 -0.43 14.87 7.86
C GLY A 303 -0.53 16.06 6.89
N LEU A 304 -1.71 16.32 6.34
CA LEU A 304 -1.96 17.53 5.55
C LEU A 304 -2.01 18.79 6.43
N ASP A 305 -2.52 18.70 7.65
CA ASP A 305 -2.65 19.85 8.56
C ASP A 305 -1.36 20.17 9.31
N GLU A 306 -0.70 19.14 9.85
CA GLU A 306 0.45 19.24 10.75
C GLU A 306 1.79 18.92 10.07
N GLY A 307 1.75 18.31 8.88
CA GLY A 307 2.91 17.77 8.17
C GLY A 307 3.14 16.28 8.41
N PHE A 308 3.87 15.63 7.50
CA PHE A 308 4.14 14.18 7.54
C PHE A 308 5.43 13.85 8.31
N TYR A 309 5.49 14.23 9.58
CA TYR A 309 6.56 13.84 10.50
C TYR A 309 6.40 12.37 10.94
N ASN A 310 7.43 11.79 11.58
CA ASN A 310 7.53 10.34 11.81
C ASN A 310 6.29 9.72 12.48
N PRO A 311 5.78 10.23 13.61
CA PRO A 311 4.54 9.79 14.21
C PRO A 311 3.35 9.68 13.24
N VAL A 312 3.12 10.70 12.40
CA VAL A 312 2.00 10.68 11.43
C VAL A 312 2.22 9.63 10.35
N ARG A 313 3.47 9.46 9.88
CA ARG A 313 3.82 8.40 8.92
C ARG A 313 3.64 7.01 9.51
N GLU A 314 3.96 6.85 10.79
CA GLU A 314 3.75 5.60 11.53
C GLU A 314 2.26 5.29 11.68
N GLU A 315 1.44 6.28 12.04
CA GLU A 315 -0.02 6.10 12.09
C GLU A 315 -0.61 5.71 10.73
N LEU A 316 -0.18 6.35 9.63
CA LEU A 316 -0.57 5.97 8.27
C LEU A 316 -0.20 4.52 7.96
N ASN A 317 1.04 4.12 8.27
CA ASN A 317 1.51 2.76 8.05
C ASN A 317 0.71 1.75 8.88
N ASN A 318 0.48 2.03 10.16
CA ASN A 318 -0.28 1.17 11.06
C ASN A 318 -1.72 1.01 10.61
N ALA A 319 -2.38 2.10 10.19
CA ALA A 319 -3.74 2.05 9.66
C ALA A 319 -3.82 1.25 8.35
N ALA A 320 -2.85 1.41 7.44
CA ALA A 320 -2.78 0.61 6.22
C ALA A 320 -2.59 -0.89 6.52
N VAL A 321 -1.73 -1.23 7.49
CA VAL A 321 -1.53 -2.61 7.96
C VAL A 321 -2.80 -3.17 8.58
N GLY A 322 -3.44 -2.43 9.49
CA GLY A 322 -4.70 -2.83 10.12
C GLY A 322 -5.81 -3.06 9.09
N SER A 323 -5.91 -2.17 8.09
CA SER A 323 -6.86 -2.31 6.98
C SER A 323 -6.60 -3.58 6.17
N ARG A 324 -5.34 -3.88 5.85
CA ARG A 324 -4.98 -5.13 5.17
C ARG A 324 -5.33 -6.37 5.99
N GLN A 325 -5.04 -6.37 7.29
CA GLN A 325 -5.37 -7.49 8.17
C GLN A 325 -6.88 -7.74 8.24
N ALA A 326 -7.67 -6.67 8.39
CA ALA A 326 -9.12 -6.75 8.39
C ALA A 326 -9.69 -7.22 7.04
N TYR A 327 -9.10 -6.79 5.92
CA TYR A 327 -9.49 -7.29 4.60
C TYR A 327 -9.17 -8.78 4.42
N ASN A 328 -7.99 -9.23 4.87
CA ASN A 328 -7.64 -10.65 4.83
C ASN A 328 -8.60 -11.50 5.67
N LEU A 329 -9.06 -10.98 6.81
CA LEU A 329 -10.11 -11.61 7.60
C LEU A 329 -11.41 -11.69 6.79
N PHE A 330 -11.85 -10.59 6.16
CA PHE A 330 -13.03 -10.58 5.29
C PHE A 330 -12.94 -11.64 4.18
N VAL A 331 -11.80 -11.73 3.50
CA VAL A 331 -11.57 -12.76 2.47
C VAL A 331 -11.67 -14.15 3.06
N ARG A 332 -11.08 -14.41 4.23
CA ARG A 332 -11.18 -15.72 4.88
C ARG A 332 -12.61 -16.07 5.26
N GLU A 333 -13.36 -15.16 5.88
CA GLU A 333 -14.75 -15.40 6.27
C GLU A 333 -15.66 -15.60 5.03
N ALA A 334 -15.33 -14.95 3.91
CA ALA A 334 -16.03 -15.16 2.64
C ALA A 334 -15.70 -16.51 1.97
N ASN A 335 -14.69 -17.24 2.46
CA ASN A 335 -14.24 -18.54 1.96
C ASN A 335 -14.04 -19.55 3.11
N PRO A 336 -15.12 -19.94 3.80
CA PRO A 336 -15.04 -21.02 4.76
C PRO A 336 -14.55 -22.30 4.06
N GLU A 337 -13.63 -23.03 4.70
CA GLU A 337 -12.93 -24.21 4.13
C GLU A 337 -13.86 -25.33 3.64
#